data_AF-A0A519R822-F1
#
_entry.id   AF-A0A519R822-F1
#
_cell.length_a   1.000
_cell.length_b   1.000
_cell.length_c   1.000
_cell.angle_alpha   90.00
_cell.angle_beta   90.00
_cell.angle_gamma   90.00
#
_symmetry.space_group_name_H-M   'P 1'
#
loop_
_entity.id
_entity.type
_entity.pdbx_description
1 polymer ?
#
loop_
_entity_poly.entity_id
_entity_poly.type
_entity_poly.pdbx_seq_one_letter_code
_entity_poly.pdbx_strand_id
1 'polypeptide(L)'
;MEEFYKFLAILKKYKWVLIIVPIVAVLITYFLVRNQPNTYISQAQLSTGIADDKQNTVFGQVLPGEQVSQAFANLMEMVKMKKVLDQVSYLLILNDLKSDKVFKEPSSLMKTVNIDAKRHAAEVIQMKYNKAESLNPNDPDQLGMINLIHSMGYDSGNISNN
;
A
#
# COMPACT_ATOMS: atom_id res chain seq x y z
N MET A 1 -39.93 41.01 4.65
CA MET A 1 -40.89 39.94 5.04
C MET A 1 -41.50 39.25 3.82
N GLU A 2 -42.02 39.97 2.81
CA GLU A 2 -42.65 39.35 1.62
C GLU A 2 -41.72 38.46 0.78
N GLU A 3 -40.46 38.84 0.61
CA GLU A 3 -39.51 38.06 -0.19
C GLU A 3 -39.24 36.67 0.38
N PHE A 4 -39.24 36.55 1.71
CA PHE A 4 -39.06 35.29 2.41
C PHE A 4 -40.25 34.33 2.19
N TYR A 5 -41.47 34.86 2.15
CA TYR A 5 -42.67 34.08 1.84
C TYR A 5 -42.70 33.61 0.38
N LYS A 6 -42.27 34.46 -0.56
CA LYS A 6 -42.13 34.08 -1.97
C LYS A 6 -41.08 32.98 -2.16
N PHE A 7 -39.95 33.06 -1.44
CA PHE A 7 -38.93 32.02 -1.43
C PHE A 7 -39.45 30.68 -0.90
N LEU A 8 -40.16 30.68 0.24
CA LEU A 8 -40.77 29.48 0.82
C LEU A 8 -41.85 28.85 -0.11
N ALA A 9 -42.62 29.67 -0.82
CA ALA A 9 -43.61 29.19 -1.79
C ALA A 9 -42.94 28.48 -2.98
N ILE A 10 -41.81 29.00 -3.46
CA ILE A 10 -41.00 28.38 -4.53
C ILE A 10 -40.40 27.06 -4.03
N LEU A 11 -39.85 27.01 -2.81
CA LEU A 11 -39.35 25.77 -2.22
C LEU A 11 -40.44 24.70 -2.09
N LYS A 12 -41.65 25.07 -1.67
CA LYS A 12 -42.78 24.12 -1.61
C LYS A 12 -43.19 23.61 -2.99
N LYS A 13 -43.15 24.46 -4.02
CA LYS A 13 -43.46 24.09 -5.41
C LYS A 13 -42.44 23.07 -5.95
N TYR A 14 -41.15 23.26 -5.64
CA TYR A 14 -40.06 22.39 -6.10
C TYR A 14 -39.56 21.40 -5.04
N LYS A 15 -40.39 21.07 -4.03
CA LYS A 15 -40.04 20.16 -2.92
C LYS A 15 -39.47 18.82 -3.42
N TRP A 16 -40.00 18.31 -4.54
CA TRP A 16 -39.55 17.07 -5.14
C TRP A 16 -38.15 17.19 -5.76
N VAL A 17 -37.86 18.30 -6.44
CA VAL A 17 -36.50 18.55 -6.99
C VAL A 17 -35.49 18.67 -5.85
N LEU A 18 -35.86 19.38 -4.78
CA LEU A 18 -35.01 19.59 -3.61
C LEU A 18 -34.69 18.28 -2.86
N ILE A 19 -35.54 17.25 -2.97
CA ILE A 19 -35.32 15.92 -2.39
C ILE A 19 -34.64 14.97 -3.38
N ILE A 20 -35.06 14.95 -4.65
CA ILE A 20 -34.56 14.01 -5.66
C ILE A 20 -33.11 14.31 -5.99
N VAL A 21 -32.71 15.58 -6.14
CA VAL A 21 -31.34 15.95 -6.49
C VAL A 21 -30.32 15.42 -5.47
N PRO A 22 -30.45 15.65 -4.14
CA PRO A 22 -29.51 15.10 -3.18
C PRO A 22 -29.58 13.57 -3.08
N ILE A 23 -30.76 12.94 -3.22
CA ILE A 23 -30.86 11.48 -3.24
C ILE A 23 -30.08 10.88 -4.41
N VAL A 24 -30.25 11.44 -5.61
CA VAL A 24 -29.51 11.00 -6.81
C VAL A 24 -28.01 11.21 -6.62
N ALA A 25 -27.58 12.34 -6.06
CA ALA A 25 -26.18 12.59 -5.77
C ALA A 25 -25.58 11.58 -4.77
N VAL A 26 -26.34 11.21 -3.72
CA VAL A 26 -25.93 10.17 -2.75
C VAL A 26 -25.83 8.81 -3.42
N LEU A 27 -26.81 8.44 -4.26
CA LEU A 27 -26.78 7.16 -5.00
C LEU A 27 -25.58 7.09 -5.93
N ILE A 28 -25.32 8.14 -6.71
CA ILE A 28 -24.17 8.21 -7.62
C ILE A 28 -22.87 8.10 -6.84
N THR A 29 -22.73 8.88 -5.76
CA THR A 29 -21.53 8.84 -4.91
C THR A 29 -21.32 7.46 -4.28
N TYR A 30 -22.38 6.84 -3.77
CA TYR A 30 -22.31 5.50 -3.20
C TYR A 30 -21.83 4.47 -4.21
N PHE A 31 -22.36 4.49 -5.44
CA PHE A 31 -21.93 3.58 -6.50
C PHE A 31 -20.49 3.83 -6.98
N LEU A 32 -20.01 5.07 -6.93
CA LEU A 32 -18.62 5.42 -7.27
C LEU A 32 -17.62 5.00 -6.19
N VAL A 33 -17.97 5.13 -4.91
CA VAL A 33 -17.03 4.92 -3.79
C VAL A 33 -17.04 3.47 -3.28
N ARG A 34 -18.13 2.72 -3.43
CA ARG A 34 -18.27 1.34 -2.89
C ARG A 34 -17.20 0.34 -3.32
N ASN A 35 -16.52 0.58 -4.45
CA ASN A 35 -15.51 -0.33 -5.00
C ASN A 35 -14.07 0.22 -4.82
N GLN A 36 -13.88 1.30 -4.07
CA GLN A 36 -12.54 1.81 -3.81
C GLN A 36 -11.78 0.88 -2.85
N PRO A 37 -10.49 0.60 -3.11
CA PRO A 37 -9.68 -0.22 -2.22
C PRO A 37 -9.41 0.51 -0.90
N ASN A 38 -9.38 -0.23 0.20
CA ASN A 38 -8.97 0.32 1.49
C ASN A 38 -7.48 0.70 1.43
N THR A 39 -7.17 1.95 1.77
CA THR A 39 -5.80 2.44 1.91
C THR A 39 -5.42 2.48 3.39
N TYR A 40 -4.20 2.04 3.71
CA TYR A 40 -3.67 2.03 5.08
C TYR A 40 -2.35 2.79 5.11
N ILE A 41 -2.19 3.67 6.10
CA ILE A 41 -0.95 4.43 6.29
C ILE A 41 -0.01 3.61 7.18
N SER A 42 1.19 3.30 6.68
CA SER A 42 2.28 2.71 7.46
C SER A 42 3.35 3.76 7.72
N GLN A 43 3.70 3.98 8.99
CA GLN A 43 4.78 4.89 9.39
C GLN A 43 5.88 4.08 10.07
N ALA A 44 7.12 4.24 9.59
CA ALA A 44 8.30 3.67 10.20
C ALA A 44 9.28 4.81 10.53
N GLN A 45 9.88 4.75 11.73
CA GLN A 45 10.92 5.69 12.14
C GLN A 45 12.25 4.94 12.20
N LEU A 46 13.23 5.42 11.42
CA LEU A 46 14.58 4.86 11.38
C LEU A 46 15.57 5.90 11.88
N SER A 47 16.19 5.65 13.03
CA SER A 47 17.28 6.47 13.55
C SER A 47 18.59 6.06 12.87
N THR A 48 18.98 6.78 11.83
CA THR A 48 20.11 6.42 10.95
C THR A 48 21.43 7.11 11.31
N GLY A 49 21.41 8.07 12.24
CA GLY A 49 22.60 8.82 12.64
C GLY A 49 23.16 9.79 11.57
N ILE A 50 22.50 9.91 10.42
CA ILE A 50 22.93 10.76 9.28
C ILE A 50 23.08 12.24 9.68
N ALA A 51 22.31 12.69 10.68
CA ALA A 51 22.36 14.05 11.20
C ALA A 51 23.24 14.21 12.46
N ASP A 52 23.84 13.12 12.96
CA ASP A 52 24.49 13.07 14.28
C ASP A 52 26.03 13.16 14.22
N ASP A 53 26.60 13.54 13.07
CA ASP A 53 28.05 13.62 12.88
C ASP A 53 28.66 14.83 13.63
N LYS A 54 28.82 14.68 14.94
CA LYS A 54 29.52 15.63 15.83
C LYS A 54 31.04 15.45 15.80
N GLN A 55 31.59 14.65 14.88
CA GLN A 55 32.98 14.16 15.00
C GLN A 55 34.05 14.93 14.18
N ASN A 56 33.70 15.99 13.45
CA ASN A 56 34.69 16.85 12.77
C ASN A 56 34.88 18.22 13.45
N THR A 57 34.92 18.25 14.79
CA THR A 57 35.19 19.48 15.57
C THR A 57 36.66 19.90 15.61
N VAL A 58 37.57 19.27 14.87
CA VAL A 58 38.94 19.78 14.72
C VAL A 58 38.98 21.04 13.83
N PHE A 59 38.00 21.20 12.93
CA PHE A 59 37.94 22.34 12.00
C PHE A 59 36.53 22.94 11.80
N GLY A 60 35.62 22.87 12.80
CA GLY A 60 34.40 23.70 12.82
C GLY A 60 33.51 23.70 11.56
N GLN A 61 33.61 22.70 10.70
CA GLN A 61 32.80 22.62 9.49
C GLN A 61 31.51 21.91 9.83
N VAL A 62 30.42 22.69 9.90
CA VAL A 62 29.05 22.18 9.84
C VAL A 62 28.94 21.38 8.55
N LEU A 63 28.51 20.12 8.64
CA LEU A 63 28.16 19.32 7.47
C LEU A 63 27.23 20.14 6.56
N PRO A 64 27.58 20.38 5.29
CA PRO A 64 26.69 21.06 4.36
C PRO A 64 25.37 20.29 4.29
N GLY A 65 24.24 20.98 4.42
CA GLY A 65 22.90 20.35 4.37
C GLY A 65 22.65 19.52 3.09
N GLU A 66 23.43 19.78 2.03
CA GLU A 66 23.48 18.97 0.81
C GLU A 66 23.98 17.53 1.06
N GLN A 67 24.99 17.32 1.89
CA GLN A 67 25.54 15.98 2.17
C GLN A 67 24.55 15.13 2.97
N VAL A 68 23.87 15.74 3.94
CA VAL A 68 22.77 15.11 4.69
C VAL A 68 21.64 14.71 3.74
N SER A 69 21.23 15.62 2.85
CA SER A 69 20.18 15.36 1.87
C SER A 69 20.55 14.23 0.91
N GLN A 70 21.81 14.16 0.47
CA GLN A 70 22.31 13.09 -0.40
C GLN A 70 22.34 11.74 0.32
N ALA A 71 22.77 11.69 1.58
CA ALA A 71 22.75 10.47 2.38
C ALA A 71 21.32 9.95 2.61
N PHE A 72 20.37 10.85 2.88
CA PHE A 72 18.95 10.49 2.94
C PHE A 72 18.42 9.98 1.60
N ALA A 73 18.76 10.62 0.49
CA ALA A 73 18.34 10.17 -0.83
C ALA A 73 18.86 8.74 -1.13
N ASN A 74 20.14 8.48 -0.87
CA ASN A 74 20.74 7.16 -1.05
C ASN A 74 20.08 6.09 -0.15
N LEU A 75 19.75 6.44 1.10
CA LEU A 75 19.02 5.54 2.00
C LEU A 75 17.62 5.24 1.46
N MET A 76 16.90 6.27 0.99
CA MET A 76 15.57 6.09 0.40
C MET A 76 15.61 5.23 -0.86
N GLU A 77 16.64 5.39 -1.69
CA GLU A 77 16.90 4.52 -2.84
C GLU A 77 17.14 3.07 -2.40
N MET A 78 17.94 2.86 -1.34
CA MET A 78 18.21 1.55 -0.76
C MET A 78 16.93 0.87 -0.28
N VAL A 79 16.06 1.59 0.43
CA VAL A 79 14.76 1.09 0.90
C VAL A 79 13.83 0.72 -0.27
N LYS A 80 13.91 1.45 -1.39
CA LYS A 80 13.12 1.21 -2.60
C LYS A 80 13.72 0.15 -3.53
N MET A 81 14.91 -0.37 -3.24
CA MET A 81 15.49 -1.43 -4.06
C MET A 81 14.55 -2.64 -4.11
N LYS A 82 14.41 -3.24 -5.29
CA LYS A 82 13.56 -4.41 -5.51
C LYS A 82 13.77 -5.51 -4.47
N LYS A 83 15.03 -5.80 -4.13
CA LYS A 83 15.39 -6.83 -3.14
C LYS A 83 14.78 -6.54 -1.76
N VAL A 84 14.75 -5.28 -1.33
CA VAL A 84 14.18 -4.85 -0.03
C VAL A 84 12.65 -4.90 -0.10
N LEU A 85 12.06 -4.39 -1.19
CA LEU A 85 10.62 -4.48 -1.40
C LEU A 85 10.11 -5.92 -1.46
N ASP A 86 10.85 -6.82 -2.12
CA ASP A 86 10.56 -8.25 -2.16
C ASP A 86 10.51 -8.84 -0.74
N GLN A 87 11.36 -8.40 0.20
CA GLN A 87 11.29 -8.86 1.60
C GLN A 87 9.99 -8.44 2.28
N VAL A 88 9.54 -7.21 2.03
CA VAL A 88 8.25 -6.72 2.54
C VAL A 88 7.10 -7.51 1.90
N SER A 89 7.14 -7.72 0.58
CA SER A 89 6.19 -8.56 -0.16
C SER A 89 6.07 -9.96 0.46
N TYR A 90 7.20 -10.58 0.81
CA TYR A 90 7.22 -11.91 1.41
C TYR A 90 6.61 -11.93 2.80
N LEU A 91 6.88 -10.94 3.65
CA LEU A 91 6.23 -10.86 4.96
C LEU A 91 4.71 -10.71 4.86
N LEU A 92 4.23 -9.89 3.93
CA LEU A 92 2.80 -9.66 3.71
C LEU A 92 2.08 -10.94 3.25
N ILE A 93 2.62 -11.61 2.22
CA ILE A 93 2.00 -12.84 1.71
C ILE A 93 2.14 -14.00 2.70
N LEU A 94 3.26 -14.11 3.42
CA LEU A 94 3.46 -15.15 4.44
C LEU A 94 2.46 -15.01 5.59
N ASN A 95 2.15 -13.77 6.01
CA ASN A 95 1.08 -13.54 6.98
C ASN A 95 -0.26 -14.09 6.45
N ASP A 96 -0.63 -13.71 5.22
CA ASP A 96 -1.93 -14.12 4.65
C ASP A 96 -2.02 -15.61 4.29
N LEU A 97 -0.87 -16.28 4.13
CA LEU A 97 -0.80 -17.74 3.92
C LEU A 97 -0.85 -18.55 5.22
N LYS A 98 -0.38 -17.98 6.35
CA LYS A 98 -0.18 -18.72 7.62
C LYS A 98 -1.10 -18.30 8.76
N SER A 99 -1.58 -17.06 8.76
CA SER A 99 -2.35 -16.47 9.87
C SER A 99 -3.85 -16.64 9.65
N ASP A 100 -4.58 -16.83 10.75
CA ASP A 100 -6.05 -16.79 10.74
C ASP A 100 -6.58 -15.37 10.43
N LYS A 101 -5.76 -14.34 10.68
CA LYS A 101 -6.08 -12.93 10.41
C LYS A 101 -5.32 -12.44 9.19
N VAL A 102 -6.01 -12.45 8.04
CA VAL A 102 -5.50 -11.94 6.76
C VAL A 102 -5.52 -10.41 6.71
N PHE A 103 -4.54 -9.81 6.03
CA PHE A 103 -4.46 -8.37 5.78
C PHE A 103 -5.34 -7.92 4.61
N LYS A 104 -5.52 -8.79 3.61
CA LYS A 104 -6.41 -8.54 2.48
C LYS A 104 -7.35 -9.72 2.23
N GLU A 105 -8.51 -9.39 1.66
CA GLU A 105 -9.42 -10.38 1.11
C GLU A 105 -8.71 -11.22 0.03
N PRO A 106 -8.81 -12.56 0.06
CA PRO A 106 -8.14 -13.42 -0.92
C PRO A 106 -8.56 -13.11 -2.36
N SER A 107 -7.58 -12.92 -3.24
CA SER A 107 -7.78 -12.77 -4.68
C SER A 107 -8.45 -14.00 -5.29
N SER A 108 -8.98 -13.86 -6.51
CA SER A 108 -9.56 -14.99 -7.25
C SER A 108 -8.56 -16.15 -7.39
N LEU A 109 -7.27 -15.84 -7.59
CA LEU A 109 -6.20 -16.84 -7.69
C LEU A 109 -5.91 -17.49 -6.32
N MET A 110 -5.84 -16.69 -5.25
CA MET A 110 -5.63 -17.21 -3.89
C MET A 110 -6.77 -18.15 -3.43
N LYS A 111 -7.98 -17.96 -3.96
CA LYS A 111 -9.13 -18.84 -3.69
C LYS A 111 -9.08 -20.16 -4.47
N THR A 112 -8.48 -20.19 -5.65
CA THR A 112 -8.42 -21.38 -6.51
C THR A 112 -7.22 -22.28 -6.21
N VAL A 113 -6.16 -21.73 -5.62
CA VAL A 113 -4.96 -22.50 -5.24
C VAL A 113 -5.31 -23.52 -4.14
N ASN A 114 -4.92 -24.79 -4.35
CA ASN A 114 -5.14 -25.86 -3.39
C ASN A 114 -4.30 -25.65 -2.10
N ILE A 115 -4.66 -26.38 -1.03
CA ILE A 115 -4.02 -26.19 0.27
C ILE A 115 -2.54 -26.62 0.28
N ASP A 116 -2.18 -27.65 -0.48
CA ASP A 116 -0.80 -28.12 -0.60
C ASP A 116 0.10 -27.11 -1.34
N ALA A 117 -0.39 -26.49 -2.42
CA ALA A 117 0.36 -25.46 -3.12
C ALA A 117 0.49 -24.18 -2.29
N LYS A 118 -0.50 -23.85 -1.45
CA LYS A 118 -0.36 -22.74 -0.48
C LYS A 118 0.73 -23.02 0.53
N ARG A 119 0.78 -24.25 1.06
CA ARG A 119 1.82 -24.68 2.00
C ARG A 119 3.20 -24.67 1.35
N HIS A 120 3.34 -25.25 0.14
CA HIS A 120 4.58 -25.23 -0.64
C HIS A 120 5.03 -23.81 -0.96
N ALA A 121 4.12 -22.94 -1.42
CA ALA A 121 4.43 -21.53 -1.65
C ALA A 121 4.91 -20.83 -0.37
N ALA A 122 4.27 -21.09 0.77
CA ALA A 122 4.70 -20.53 2.05
C ALA A 122 6.10 -21.02 2.46
N GLU A 123 6.45 -22.28 2.19
CA GLU A 123 7.77 -22.84 2.47
C GLU A 123 8.86 -22.21 1.58
N VAL A 124 8.61 -22.14 0.26
CA VAL A 124 9.57 -21.56 -0.69
C VAL A 124 9.75 -20.06 -0.47
N ILE A 125 8.66 -19.32 -0.26
CA ILE A 125 8.72 -17.88 0.04
C ILE A 125 9.45 -17.64 1.36
N GLN A 126 9.22 -18.45 2.39
CA GLN A 126 9.95 -18.35 3.66
C GLN A 126 11.45 -18.61 3.46
N MET A 127 11.81 -19.61 2.65
CA MET A 127 13.21 -19.90 2.33
C MET A 127 13.89 -18.72 1.62
N LYS A 128 13.20 -18.13 0.64
CA LYS A 128 13.68 -16.97 -0.12
C LYS A 128 13.80 -15.72 0.75
N TYR A 129 12.85 -15.49 1.64
CA TYR A 129 12.92 -14.44 2.66
C TYR A 129 14.14 -14.62 3.56
N ASN A 130 14.34 -15.82 4.12
CA ASN A 130 15.47 -16.09 5.02
C ASN A 130 16.84 -15.92 4.33
N LYS A 131 16.92 -16.20 3.02
CA LYS A 131 18.14 -16.01 2.22
C LYS A 131 18.28 -14.60 1.64
N ALA A 132 17.30 -13.73 1.85
CA ALA A 132 17.18 -12.45 1.18
C ALA A 132 17.34 -12.58 -0.35
N GLU A 133 16.69 -13.56 -0.96
CA GLU A 133 16.74 -13.80 -2.40
C GLU A 133 15.41 -13.47 -3.06
N SER A 134 15.44 -12.93 -4.28
CA SER A 134 14.24 -12.77 -5.09
C SER A 134 13.79 -14.11 -5.66
N LEU A 135 12.48 -14.25 -5.87
CA LEU A 135 11.88 -15.31 -6.67
C LEU A 135 12.36 -15.21 -8.12
N ASN A 136 12.66 -16.36 -8.73
CA ASN A 136 13.14 -16.45 -10.10
C ASN A 136 11.95 -16.54 -11.06
N PRO A 137 11.73 -15.56 -11.96
CA PRO A 137 10.64 -15.61 -12.93
C PRO A 137 10.83 -16.68 -14.01
N ASN A 138 12.04 -17.20 -14.20
CA ASN A 138 12.33 -18.25 -15.18
C ASN A 138 12.01 -19.66 -14.66
N ASP A 139 11.78 -19.81 -13.36
CA ASP A 139 11.35 -21.07 -12.74
C ASP A 139 9.82 -21.10 -12.72
N PRO A 140 9.14 -22.05 -13.40
CA PRO A 140 7.69 -22.11 -13.48
C PRO A 140 6.98 -22.16 -12.11
N ASP A 141 7.59 -22.82 -11.12
CA ASP A 141 7.01 -22.93 -9.78
C ASP A 141 7.05 -21.56 -9.07
N GLN A 142 8.21 -20.91 -9.11
CA GLN A 142 8.39 -19.56 -8.54
C GLN A 142 7.61 -18.50 -9.30
N LEU A 143 7.41 -18.66 -10.62
CA LEU A 143 6.56 -17.80 -11.42
C LEU A 143 5.10 -17.88 -10.96
N GLY A 144 4.61 -19.07 -10.61
CA GLY A 144 3.30 -19.25 -9.99
C GLY A 144 3.16 -18.45 -8.69
N MET A 145 4.19 -18.45 -7.85
CA MET A 145 4.24 -17.68 -6.60
C MET A 145 4.30 -16.18 -6.85
N ILE A 146 5.07 -15.73 -7.86
CA ILE A 146 5.09 -14.32 -8.28
C ILE A 146 3.70 -13.87 -8.72
N ASN A 147 3.01 -14.67 -9.53
CA ASN A 147 1.65 -14.38 -9.97
C ASN A 147 0.66 -14.35 -8.79
N LEU A 148 0.84 -15.23 -7.80
CA LEU A 148 0.04 -15.21 -6.58
C LEU A 148 0.23 -13.91 -5.79
N ILE A 149 1.48 -13.52 -5.53
CA ILE A 149 1.83 -12.27 -4.85
C ILE A 149 1.26 -11.06 -5.60
N HIS A 150 1.40 -11.05 -6.93
CA HIS A 150 0.86 -9.99 -7.78
C HIS A 150 -0.67 -9.92 -7.70
N SER A 151 -1.36 -11.07 -7.73
CA SER A 151 -2.83 -11.12 -7.62
C SER A 151 -3.37 -10.59 -6.29
N MET A 152 -2.57 -10.67 -5.22
CA MET A 152 -2.87 -10.11 -3.90
C MET A 152 -2.47 -8.63 -3.78
N GLY A 153 -1.84 -8.07 -4.82
CA GLY A 153 -1.31 -6.71 -4.82
C GLY A 153 -0.20 -6.50 -3.79
N TYR A 154 0.63 -7.53 -3.58
CA TYR A 154 1.81 -7.49 -2.71
C TYR A 154 3.12 -7.43 -3.49
N ASP A 155 3.09 -7.29 -4.81
CA ASP A 155 4.32 -7.12 -5.59
C ASP A 155 5.02 -5.78 -5.31
N SER A 156 6.31 -5.72 -5.60
CA SER A 156 7.15 -4.55 -5.36
C SER A 156 6.63 -3.28 -6.05
N GLY A 157 5.97 -3.41 -7.21
CA GLY A 157 5.39 -2.26 -7.92
C GLY A 157 4.23 -1.64 -7.17
N ASN A 158 3.33 -2.47 -6.66
CA ASN A 158 2.21 -2.03 -5.82
C ASN A 158 2.64 -1.45 -4.47
N ILE A 159 3.73 -1.97 -3.87
CA ILE A 159 4.26 -1.45 -2.61
C ILE A 159 4.98 -0.11 -2.81
N SER A 160 5.74 0.05 -3.90
CA SER A 160 6.51 1.30 -4.15
C SER A 160 5.65 2.48 -4.59
N ASN A 161 4.48 2.24 -5.15
CA ASN A 161 3.60 3.27 -5.70
C ASN A 161 2.50 3.74 -4.71
N ASN A 162 2.42 3.13 -3.52
CA ASN A 162 1.60 3.60 -2.39
C ASN A 162 2.46 4.37 -1.40
#